data_AF-A0A2D8MB53-F1
#
_entry.id   AF-A0A2D8MB53-F1
#
_cell.length_a   1.000
_cell.length_b   1.000
_cell.length_c   1.000
_cell.angle_alpha   90.00
_cell.angle_beta   90.00
_cell.angle_gamma   90.00
#
_symmetry.space_group_name_H-M   'P 1'
#
loop_
_entity.id
_entity.type
_entity.pdbx_description
1 polymer ?
#
loop_
_entity_poly.entity_id
_entity_poly.type
_entity_poly.pdbx_seq_one_letter_code
_entity_poly.pdbx_strand_id
1 'polypeptide(L)'
;MLIIILIIACIFVLLAYLVVTVRRHDKRAYADRDRDPFYSEMARLAAAGLLYEEEERKVGRPRHSFIVTPAGEAALRTWLREPVNDPGLLRLYFAGIVGPADVVALAREQAAKCRERLEKYDRVEDLFGRKQGWDEEREHLALGQRFEKFCLHFWENQIGQPLNAQLFADDDGENEQDSQSGDEDEDDDAESGDDTAEDKKKDEKTDD
;
A
#
# COMPACT_ATOMS: atom_id res chain seq x y z
N MET A 1 3.57 -52.25 -37.23
CA MET A 1 4.57 -51.76 -36.25
C MET A 1 5.16 -50.42 -36.69
N LEU A 2 6.02 -50.37 -37.72
CA LEU A 2 6.62 -49.11 -38.20
C LEU A 2 5.61 -48.03 -38.62
N ILE A 3 4.53 -48.42 -39.32
CA ILE A 3 3.47 -47.49 -39.75
C ILE A 3 2.75 -46.86 -38.55
N ILE A 4 2.49 -47.63 -37.49
CA ILE A 4 1.82 -47.15 -36.28
C ILE A 4 2.71 -46.17 -35.52
N ILE A 5 4.02 -46.45 -35.45
CA ILE A 5 5.01 -45.56 -34.83
C ILE A 5 5.10 -44.23 -35.60
N LEU A 6 5.07 -44.26 -36.93
CA LEU A 6 5.05 -43.07 -37.78
C LEU A 6 3.78 -42.22 -37.57
N ILE A 7 2.63 -42.86 -37.45
CA ILE A 7 1.36 -42.16 -37.17
C ILE A 7 1.42 -41.48 -35.80
N ILE A 8 1.89 -42.17 -34.77
CA ILE A 8 2.03 -41.61 -33.43
C ILE A 8 3.01 -40.43 -33.43
N ALA A 9 4.16 -40.55 -34.10
CA ALA A 9 5.14 -39.47 -34.22
C ALA A 9 4.55 -38.25 -34.96
N CYS A 10 3.82 -38.46 -36.06
CA CYS A 10 3.12 -37.38 -36.76
C CYS A 10 2.06 -36.70 -35.88
N ILE A 11 1.31 -37.47 -35.08
CA ILE A 11 0.33 -36.91 -34.14
C ILE A 11 1.04 -36.04 -33.10
N PHE A 12 2.15 -36.49 -32.50
CA PHE A 12 2.91 -35.70 -31.53
C PHE A 12 3.47 -34.41 -32.15
N VAL A 13 3.98 -34.47 -33.37
CA VAL A 13 4.48 -33.28 -34.09
C VAL A 13 3.34 -32.31 -34.41
N LEU A 14 2.18 -32.83 -34.86
CA LEU A 14 1.00 -32.01 -35.10
C LEU A 14 0.45 -31.39 -33.81
N LEU A 15 0.48 -32.12 -32.70
CA LEU A 15 0.02 -31.65 -31.40
C LEU A 15 0.98 -30.60 -30.84
N ALA A 16 2.30 -30.78 -30.98
CA ALA A 16 3.30 -29.77 -30.65
C ALA A 16 3.15 -28.52 -31.55
N TYR A 17 2.92 -28.70 -32.85
CA TYR A 17 2.63 -27.61 -33.78
C TYR A 17 1.33 -26.89 -33.43
N LEU A 18 0.28 -27.62 -33.04
CA LEU A 18 -0.99 -27.06 -32.56
C LEU A 18 -0.77 -26.25 -31.27
N VAL A 19 -0.03 -26.77 -30.30
CA VAL A 19 0.30 -26.05 -29.06
C VAL A 19 1.10 -24.78 -29.35
N VAL A 20 2.09 -24.84 -30.25
CA VAL A 20 2.88 -23.66 -30.64
C VAL A 20 2.04 -22.63 -31.41
N THR A 21 1.14 -23.09 -32.28
CA THR A 21 0.26 -22.20 -33.05
C THR A 21 -0.83 -21.59 -32.19
N VAL A 22 -1.45 -22.34 -31.26
CA VAL A 22 -2.37 -21.82 -30.24
C VAL A 22 -1.64 -20.83 -29.34
N ARG A 23 -0.44 -21.15 -28.85
CA ARG A 23 0.33 -20.22 -28.01
C ARG A 23 0.80 -18.97 -28.76
N ARG A 24 1.05 -19.05 -30.08
CA ARG A 24 1.32 -17.88 -30.94
C ARG A 24 0.05 -17.09 -31.28
N HIS A 25 -1.09 -17.77 -31.41
CA HIS A 25 -2.39 -17.14 -31.67
C HIS A 25 -2.89 -16.42 -30.42
N ASP A 26 -2.70 -17.01 -29.24
CA ASP A 26 -2.97 -16.37 -27.95
C ASP A 26 -2.11 -15.14 -27.78
N LYS A 27 -0.80 -15.20 -28.07
CA LYS A 27 0.06 -13.99 -28.07
C LYS A 27 -0.46 -12.88 -29.00
N ARG A 28 -1.15 -13.22 -30.09
CA ARG A 28 -1.77 -12.24 -31.00
C ARG A 28 -3.15 -11.76 -30.53
N ALA A 29 -3.91 -12.61 -29.82
CA ALA A 29 -5.12 -12.21 -29.12
C ALA A 29 -4.82 -11.31 -27.91
N TYR A 30 -3.65 -11.49 -27.27
CA TYR A 30 -3.14 -10.62 -26.20
C TYR A 30 -2.58 -9.28 -26.72
N ALA A 31 -1.92 -9.27 -27.89
CA ALA A 31 -1.36 -8.06 -28.49
C ALA A 31 -2.41 -7.00 -28.86
N ASP A 32 -3.70 -7.35 -28.95
CA ASP A 32 -4.76 -6.38 -29.22
C ASP A 32 -5.32 -5.72 -27.94
N ARG A 33 -4.97 -6.24 -26.75
CA ARG A 33 -5.29 -5.61 -25.45
C ARG A 33 -4.20 -4.65 -24.96
N ASP A 34 -3.04 -4.60 -25.63
CA ASP A 34 -2.04 -3.53 -25.46
C ASP A 34 -2.60 -2.15 -25.85
N ARG A 35 -3.77 -2.10 -26.49
CA ARG A 35 -4.53 -0.87 -26.74
C ARG A 35 -5.38 -0.41 -25.56
N ASP A 36 -5.51 -1.20 -24.50
CA ASP A 36 -6.18 -0.82 -23.26
C ASP A 36 -5.11 -0.55 -22.18
N PRO A 37 -4.78 0.73 -21.89
CA PRO A 37 -3.62 1.13 -21.08
C PRO A 37 -3.55 0.45 -19.71
N PHE A 38 -4.69 0.04 -19.15
CA PHE A 38 -4.78 -0.56 -17.83
C PHE A 38 -4.22 -1.97 -17.76
N TYR A 39 -4.28 -2.75 -18.84
CA TYR A 39 -3.94 -4.17 -18.78
C TYR A 39 -2.49 -4.48 -19.18
N SER A 40 -1.90 -3.69 -20.07
CA SER A 40 -0.47 -3.77 -20.38
C SER A 40 0.39 -3.37 -19.19
N GLU A 41 -0.09 -2.41 -18.39
CA GLU A 41 0.62 -1.93 -17.21
C GLU A 41 0.64 -2.96 -16.07
N MET A 42 -0.47 -3.67 -15.81
CA MET A 42 -0.51 -4.71 -14.78
C MET A 42 0.46 -5.85 -15.07
N ALA A 43 0.55 -6.28 -16.34
CA ALA A 43 1.53 -7.29 -16.75
C ALA A 43 2.97 -6.78 -16.60
N ARG A 44 3.22 -5.50 -16.87
CA ARG A 44 4.53 -4.86 -16.69
C ARG A 44 4.93 -4.80 -15.22
N LEU A 45 4.01 -4.45 -14.34
CA LEU A 45 4.24 -4.40 -12.89
C LEU A 45 4.45 -5.80 -12.29
N ALA A 46 3.72 -6.80 -12.77
CA ALA A 46 3.94 -8.19 -12.39
C ALA A 46 5.32 -8.70 -12.87
N ALA A 47 5.71 -8.39 -14.10
CA ALA A 47 7.03 -8.70 -14.63
C ALA A 47 8.16 -8.00 -13.87
N ALA A 48 7.90 -6.81 -13.31
CA ALA A 48 8.82 -6.09 -12.43
C ALA A 48 8.86 -6.62 -10.99
N GLY A 49 8.07 -7.65 -10.66
CA GLY A 49 7.98 -8.21 -9.31
C GLY A 49 7.23 -7.33 -8.31
N LEU A 50 6.56 -6.28 -8.78
CA LEU A 50 5.77 -5.37 -7.95
C LEU A 50 4.36 -5.91 -7.69
N LEU A 51 3.88 -6.81 -8.56
CA LEU A 51 2.63 -7.55 -8.41
C LEU A 51 2.89 -9.05 -8.54
N TYR A 52 2.09 -9.85 -7.83
CA TYR A 52 1.97 -11.28 -8.02
C TYR A 52 0.64 -11.56 -8.73
N GLU A 53 0.69 -12.30 -9.83
CA GLU A 53 -0.50 -12.69 -10.61
C GLU A 53 -0.95 -14.09 -10.18
N GLU A 54 -2.22 -14.20 -9.80
CA GLU A 54 -2.87 -15.46 -9.47
C GLU A 54 -3.98 -15.75 -10.51
N GLU A 55 -3.88 -16.91 -11.15
CA GLU A 55 -4.92 -17.41 -12.04
C GLU A 55 -5.89 -18.31 -11.27
N GLU A 56 -7.09 -17.80 -10.97
CA GLU A 56 -8.15 -18.66 -10.42
C GLU A 56 -8.65 -19.63 -11.51
N ARG A 57 -8.17 -20.87 -11.46
CA ARG A 57 -8.77 -21.99 -12.22
C ARG A 57 -9.98 -22.54 -11.50
N LYS A 58 -11.10 -21.80 -11.52
CA LYS A 58 -12.42 -22.38 -11.24
C LYS A 58 -13.27 -22.38 -12.50
N VAL A 59 -14.09 -23.42 -12.65
CA VAL A 59 -14.93 -23.70 -13.83
C VAL A 59 -15.72 -22.45 -14.22
N GLY A 60 -15.32 -21.78 -15.30
CA GLY A 60 -15.89 -20.51 -15.74
C GLY A 60 -14.87 -19.58 -16.40
N ARG A 61 -15.26 -18.30 -16.58
CA ARG A 61 -14.39 -17.26 -17.16
C ARG A 61 -13.11 -17.12 -16.32
N PRO A 62 -11.91 -17.17 -16.92
CA PRO A 62 -10.67 -16.99 -16.18
C PRO A 62 -10.66 -15.62 -15.49
N ARG A 63 -10.38 -15.62 -14.18
CA ARG A 63 -10.20 -14.43 -13.36
C ARG A 63 -8.71 -14.29 -13.07
N HIS A 64 -8.16 -13.12 -13.38
CA HIS A 64 -6.81 -12.74 -13.03
C HIS A 64 -6.90 -11.84 -11.80
N SER A 65 -6.37 -12.29 -10.66
CA SER A 65 -6.16 -11.46 -9.48
C SER A 65 -4.70 -11.02 -9.44
N PHE A 66 -4.47 -9.75 -9.09
CA PHE A 66 -3.14 -9.21 -8.85
C PHE A 66 -3.03 -8.83 -7.39
N ILE A 67 -1.98 -9.30 -6.73
CA ILE A 67 -1.68 -9.02 -5.33
C ILE A 67 -0.41 -8.18 -5.29
N VAL A 68 -0.43 -7.04 -4.59
CA VAL A 68 0.78 -6.21 -4.40
C VAL A 68 1.80 -7.00 -3.60
N THR A 69 3.05 -7.04 -4.07
CA THR A 69 4.16 -7.67 -3.34
C THR A 69 4.76 -6.66 -2.34
N PRO A 70 5.56 -7.11 -1.35
CA PRO A 70 6.31 -6.17 -0.49
C PRO A 70 7.21 -5.19 -1.27
N ALA A 71 7.76 -5.61 -2.40
CA ALA A 71 8.54 -4.75 -3.28
C ALA A 71 7.66 -3.72 -4.02
N GLY A 72 6.46 -4.14 -4.44
CA GLY A 72 5.44 -3.26 -5.00
C GLY A 72 4.97 -2.20 -4.01
N GLU A 73 4.75 -2.60 -2.77
CA GLU A 73 4.43 -1.71 -1.66
C GLU A 73 5.57 -0.71 -1.43
N ALA A 74 6.83 -1.15 -1.32
CA ALA A 74 7.96 -0.23 -1.14
C ALA A 74 8.12 0.77 -2.31
N ALA A 75 7.92 0.31 -3.55
CA ALA A 75 7.93 1.17 -4.74
C ALA A 75 6.79 2.18 -4.72
N LEU A 76 5.59 1.75 -4.29
CA LEU A 76 4.43 2.61 -4.13
C LEU A 76 4.64 3.65 -3.04
N ARG A 77 5.22 3.26 -1.88
CA ARG A 77 5.62 4.19 -0.81
C ARG A 77 6.61 5.23 -1.30
N THR A 78 7.55 4.83 -2.16
CA THR A 78 8.53 5.75 -2.76
C THR A 78 7.85 6.71 -3.72
N TRP A 79 7.02 6.20 -4.63
CA TRP A 79 6.26 7.02 -5.57
C TRP A 79 5.31 8.00 -4.85
N LEU A 80 4.68 7.57 -3.76
CA LEU A 80 3.82 8.43 -2.93
C LEU A 80 4.56 9.68 -2.42
N ARG A 81 5.89 9.59 -2.26
CA ARG A 81 6.78 10.67 -1.77
C ARG A 81 7.37 11.54 -2.89
N GLU A 82 7.19 11.21 -4.17
CA GLU A 82 7.81 11.96 -5.28
C GLU A 82 6.89 13.07 -5.82
N PRO A 83 7.28 14.35 -5.90
CA PRO A 83 6.40 15.40 -6.44
C PRO A 83 6.32 15.38 -7.98
N VAL A 84 5.20 14.95 -8.57
CA VAL A 84 4.89 15.16 -10.01
C VAL A 84 3.40 15.52 -10.17
N ASN A 85 3.02 16.21 -11.26
CA ASN A 85 1.75 16.92 -11.45
C ASN A 85 0.46 16.08 -11.25
N ASP A 86 -0.34 16.54 -10.28
CA ASP A 86 -1.63 16.07 -9.72
C ASP A 86 -2.03 14.57 -9.74
N PRO A 87 -1.19 13.64 -9.23
CA PRO A 87 -1.61 12.29 -8.87
C PRO A 87 -2.18 12.22 -7.44
N GLY A 88 -2.44 13.36 -6.77
CA GLY A 88 -2.73 13.39 -5.34
C GLY A 88 -3.91 12.49 -4.96
N LEU A 89 -5.00 12.53 -5.74
CA LEU A 89 -6.17 11.67 -5.49
C LEU A 89 -5.88 10.19 -5.73
N LEU A 90 -5.09 9.87 -6.77
CA LEU A 90 -4.65 8.50 -7.05
C LEU A 90 -3.74 7.97 -5.94
N ARG A 91 -2.88 8.83 -5.39
CA ARG A 91 -2.03 8.53 -4.24
C ARG A 91 -2.84 8.25 -2.99
N LEU A 92 -3.81 9.10 -2.71
CA LEU A 92 -4.71 8.93 -1.58
C LEU A 92 -5.57 7.66 -1.72
N TYR A 93 -5.97 7.28 -2.95
CA TYR A 93 -6.67 6.03 -3.20
C TYR A 93 -5.88 4.80 -2.71
N PHE A 94 -4.55 4.84 -2.81
CA PHE A 94 -3.66 3.78 -2.33
C PHE A 94 -3.14 3.99 -0.89
N ALA A 95 -3.73 4.92 -0.13
CA ALA A 95 -3.25 5.27 1.22
C ALA A 95 -3.29 4.13 2.24
N GLY A 96 -4.05 3.05 2.00
CA GLY A 96 -4.11 1.89 2.90
C GLY A 96 -2.80 1.09 3.00
N ILE A 97 -1.81 1.41 2.17
CA ILE A 97 -0.50 0.72 2.09
C ILE A 97 0.61 1.58 2.77
N VAL A 98 0.28 2.79 3.22
CA VAL A 98 1.18 3.72 3.93
C VAL A 98 0.60 4.13 5.27
N GLY A 99 1.44 4.60 6.18
CA GLY A 99 0.98 5.09 7.48
C GLY A 99 0.26 6.44 7.39
N PRO A 100 -0.48 6.85 8.44
CA PRO A 100 -1.20 8.13 8.47
C PRO A 100 -0.30 9.36 8.29
N ALA A 101 0.95 9.28 8.76
CA ALA A 101 1.92 10.37 8.62
C ALA A 101 2.28 10.67 7.15
N ASP A 102 2.38 9.65 6.30
CA ASP A 102 2.63 9.84 4.86
C ASP A 102 1.42 10.53 4.18
N VAL A 103 0.19 10.20 4.59
CA VAL A 103 -1.04 10.85 4.11
C VAL A 103 -1.10 12.32 4.51
N VAL A 104 -0.75 12.63 5.76
CA VAL A 104 -0.68 14.02 6.23
C VAL A 104 0.39 14.82 5.47
N ALA A 105 1.55 14.21 5.20
CA ALA A 105 2.61 14.84 4.42
C ALA A 105 2.15 15.16 2.99
N LEU A 106 1.53 14.18 2.32
CA LEU A 106 0.92 14.36 1.00
C LEU A 106 -0.13 15.48 1.01
N ALA A 107 -1.02 15.48 2.01
CA ALA A 107 -2.08 16.47 2.13
C ALA A 107 -1.54 17.90 2.31
N ARG A 108 -0.48 18.08 3.12
CA ARG A 108 0.19 19.38 3.30
C ARG A 108 0.78 19.90 1.99
N GLU A 109 1.45 19.03 1.24
CA GLU A 109 2.04 19.38 -0.05
C GLU A 109 0.96 19.81 -1.06
N GLN A 110 -0.11 19.03 -1.18
CA GLN A 110 -1.20 19.33 -2.11
C GLN A 110 -1.98 20.59 -1.70
N ALA A 111 -2.20 20.81 -0.41
CA ALA A 111 -2.77 22.05 0.10
C ALA A 111 -1.89 23.26 -0.24
N ALA A 112 -0.57 23.14 -0.12
CA ALA A 112 0.36 24.21 -0.50
C ALA A 112 0.25 24.57 -2.00
N LYS A 113 0.16 23.57 -2.89
CA LYS A 113 -0.05 23.80 -4.33
C LYS A 113 -1.38 24.50 -4.63
N CYS A 114 -2.46 24.13 -3.93
CA CYS A 114 -3.76 24.80 -4.08
C CYS A 114 -3.69 26.26 -3.64
N ARG A 115 -2.99 26.57 -2.54
CA ARG A 115 -2.76 27.95 -2.10
C ARG A 115 -1.96 28.75 -3.13
N GLU A 116 -0.88 28.18 -3.67
CA GLU A 116 -0.08 28.84 -4.71
C GLU A 116 -0.91 29.16 -5.98
N ARG A 117 -1.80 28.24 -6.38
CA ARG A 117 -2.72 28.45 -7.51
C ARG A 117 -3.77 29.52 -7.20
N LEU A 118 -4.32 29.55 -5.99
CA LEU A 118 -5.23 30.60 -5.55
C LEU A 118 -4.57 31.98 -5.61
N GLU A 119 -3.35 32.11 -5.08
CA GLU A 119 -2.61 33.37 -5.16
C GLU A 119 -2.37 33.83 -6.61
N LYS A 120 -2.14 32.89 -7.54
CA LYS A 120 -2.03 33.22 -8.97
C LYS A 120 -3.34 33.76 -9.51
N TYR A 121 -4.47 33.15 -9.17
CA TYR A 121 -5.78 33.63 -9.60
C TYR A 121 -6.14 34.99 -9.00
N ASP A 122 -5.87 35.19 -7.71
CA ASP A 122 -6.10 36.48 -7.04
C ASP A 122 -5.26 37.59 -7.68
N ARG A 123 -4.01 37.31 -8.07
CA ARG A 123 -3.20 38.26 -8.85
C ARG A 123 -3.79 38.60 -10.21
N VAL A 124 -4.41 37.64 -10.91
CA VAL A 124 -5.07 37.90 -12.20
C VAL A 124 -6.31 38.78 -12.00
N GLU A 125 -7.09 38.54 -10.93
CA GLU A 125 -8.25 39.35 -10.59
C GLU A 125 -7.84 40.80 -10.26
N ASP A 126 -6.78 40.99 -9.48
CA ASP A 126 -6.27 42.34 -9.15
C ASP A 126 -5.84 43.13 -10.39
N LEU A 127 -5.21 42.46 -11.36
CA LEU A 127 -4.70 43.07 -12.58
C LEU A 127 -5.79 43.37 -13.62
N PHE A 128 -6.77 42.46 -13.78
CA PHE A 128 -7.71 42.49 -14.91
C PHE A 128 -9.19 42.56 -14.51
N GLY A 129 -9.55 42.34 -13.24
CA GLY A 129 -10.92 42.27 -12.76
C GLY A 129 -11.74 43.54 -13.01
N ARG A 130 -11.08 44.71 -13.07
CA ARG A 130 -11.73 46.01 -13.35
C ARG A 130 -11.85 46.35 -14.84
N LYS A 131 -11.38 45.49 -15.75
CA LYS A 131 -11.40 45.77 -17.20
C LYS A 131 -12.79 45.52 -17.79
N GLN A 132 -13.33 46.49 -18.52
CA GLN A 132 -14.63 46.37 -19.16
C GLN A 132 -14.59 45.40 -20.35
N GLY A 133 -15.65 44.63 -20.56
CA GLY A 133 -15.78 43.68 -21.68
C GLY A 133 -15.05 42.34 -21.51
N TRP A 134 -14.69 41.98 -20.27
CA TRP A 134 -13.98 40.74 -19.89
C TRP A 134 -14.82 39.88 -18.95
N ASP A 135 -16.15 39.89 -19.13
CA ASP A 135 -17.10 39.22 -18.23
C ASP A 135 -16.91 37.69 -18.26
N GLU A 136 -16.73 37.10 -19.44
CA GLU A 136 -16.51 35.65 -19.61
C GLU A 136 -15.17 35.19 -18.99
N GLU A 137 -14.10 35.97 -19.16
CA GLU A 137 -12.80 35.68 -18.57
C GLU A 137 -12.85 35.74 -17.04
N ARG A 138 -13.62 36.68 -16.47
CA ARG A 138 -13.87 36.73 -15.02
C ARG A 138 -14.64 35.51 -14.54
N GLU A 139 -15.63 35.04 -15.28
CA GLU A 139 -16.37 33.82 -14.93
C GLU A 139 -15.45 32.59 -14.93
N HIS A 140 -14.56 32.47 -15.92
CA HIS A 140 -13.55 31.40 -15.96
C HIS A 140 -12.55 31.48 -14.81
N LEU A 141 -12.08 32.68 -14.48
CA LEU A 141 -11.18 32.90 -13.34
C LEU A 141 -11.86 32.52 -12.01
N ALA A 142 -13.11 32.93 -11.82
CA ALA A 142 -13.90 32.59 -10.65
C ALA A 142 -14.15 31.08 -10.56
N LEU A 143 -14.32 30.38 -11.68
CA LEU A 143 -14.41 28.92 -11.71
C LEU A 143 -13.11 28.29 -11.20
N GLY A 144 -11.95 28.76 -11.67
CA GLY A 144 -10.64 28.33 -11.19
C GLY A 144 -10.51 28.48 -9.67
N GLN A 145 -10.78 29.68 -9.15
CA GLN A 145 -10.74 29.94 -7.70
C GLN A 145 -11.67 29.01 -6.89
N ARG A 146 -12.89 28.75 -7.38
CA ARG A 146 -13.82 27.83 -6.71
C ARG A 146 -13.27 26.40 -6.68
N PHE A 147 -12.71 25.93 -7.79
CA PHE A 147 -12.11 24.61 -7.86
C PHE A 147 -10.92 24.46 -6.90
N GLU A 148 -10.04 25.46 -6.83
CA GLU A 148 -8.92 25.45 -5.89
C GLU A 148 -9.35 25.45 -4.43
N LYS A 149 -10.34 26.29 -4.07
CA LYS A 149 -10.87 26.36 -2.71
C LYS A 149 -11.45 25.03 -2.28
N PHE A 150 -12.18 24.37 -3.18
CA PHE A 150 -12.70 23.02 -2.95
C PHE A 150 -11.57 22.01 -2.71
N CYS A 151 -10.55 21.99 -3.59
CA CYS A 151 -9.42 21.09 -3.43
C CYS A 151 -8.63 21.35 -2.15
N LEU A 152 -8.38 22.62 -1.82
CA LEU A 152 -7.70 23.02 -0.59
C LEU A 152 -8.43 22.51 0.64
N HIS A 153 -9.76 22.73 0.71
CA HIS A 153 -10.58 22.25 1.82
C HIS A 153 -10.50 20.72 1.96
N PHE A 154 -10.59 19.99 0.85
CA PHE A 154 -10.43 18.54 0.84
C PHE A 154 -9.09 18.10 1.43
N TRP A 155 -7.97 18.72 1.01
CA TRP A 155 -6.65 18.38 1.50
C TRP A 155 -6.44 18.78 2.97
N GLU A 156 -6.97 19.91 3.41
CA GLU A 156 -6.91 20.33 4.81
C GLU A 156 -7.64 19.35 5.73
N ASN A 157 -8.76 18.78 5.29
CA ASN A 157 -9.45 17.72 6.04
C ASN A 157 -8.56 16.48 6.22
N GLN A 158 -7.78 16.09 5.21
CA GLN A 158 -6.85 14.94 5.30
C GLN A 158 -5.69 15.20 6.28
N ILE A 159 -5.36 16.45 6.60
CA ILE A 159 -4.35 16.79 7.60
C ILE A 159 -4.87 16.54 9.02
N GLY A 160 -6.14 16.89 9.27
CA GLY A 160 -6.77 16.71 10.59
C GLY A 160 -7.31 15.30 10.81
N GLN A 161 -7.80 14.66 9.75
CA GLN A 161 -8.39 13.32 9.76
C GLN A 161 -7.92 12.57 8.50
N PRO A 162 -6.72 11.96 8.53
CA PRO A 162 -6.22 11.21 7.38
C PRO A 162 -7.12 10.00 7.11
N LEU A 163 -7.45 9.78 5.84
CA LEU A 163 -8.40 8.73 5.40
C LEU A 163 -8.08 7.33 5.95
N ASN A 164 -6.79 7.01 6.13
CA ASN A 164 -6.32 5.70 6.57
C ASN A 164 -6.14 5.60 8.09
N ALA A 165 -6.48 6.62 8.89
CA ALA A 165 -6.27 6.62 10.34
C ALA A 165 -6.82 5.36 11.03
N GLN A 166 -8.04 4.94 10.65
CA GLN A 166 -8.71 3.77 11.19
C GLN A 166 -8.03 2.43 10.84
N LEU A 167 -7.19 2.39 9.79
CA LEU A 167 -6.53 1.17 9.33
C LEU A 167 -5.30 0.82 10.17
N PHE A 168 -4.79 1.79 10.93
CA PHE A 168 -3.56 1.69 11.73
C PHE A 168 -3.81 1.99 13.21
N ALA A 169 -5.08 1.93 13.66
CA ALA A 169 -5.48 2.20 15.03
C ALA A 169 -5.33 0.98 15.97
N ASP A 170 -4.97 -0.18 15.42
CA ASP A 170 -4.88 -1.47 16.13
C ASP A 170 -3.45 -2.08 16.11
N ASP A 171 -2.45 -1.38 15.54
CA ASP A 171 -1.06 -1.88 15.39
C ASP A 171 -0.13 -1.46 16.55
N ASP A 172 -0.66 -0.73 17.52
CA ASP A 172 -0.04 -0.36 18.77
C ASP A 172 -0.14 -1.47 19.82
N GLY A 173 0.55 -2.59 19.53
CA GLY A 173 1.25 -3.37 20.55
C GLY A 173 0.41 -4.22 21.52
N GLU A 174 -0.16 -5.32 21.04
CA GLU A 174 -0.45 -6.49 21.89
C GLU A 174 0.43 -7.67 21.48
N ASN A 175 1.72 -7.62 21.80
CA ASN A 175 2.57 -8.83 21.87
C ASN A 175 3.90 -8.51 22.55
N GLU A 176 3.86 -8.21 23.85
CA GLU A 176 5.02 -8.34 24.75
C GLU A 176 4.55 -8.23 26.21
N GLN A 177 3.74 -9.19 26.65
CA GLN A 177 3.45 -9.38 28.08
C GLN A 177 2.89 -10.79 28.32
N ASP A 178 3.68 -11.82 28.00
CA ASP A 178 3.48 -13.11 28.65
C ASP A 178 4.80 -13.84 28.84
N SER A 179 5.50 -13.44 29.90
CA SER A 179 6.49 -14.30 30.56
C SER A 179 6.48 -13.98 32.05
N GLN A 180 5.48 -14.57 32.71
CA GLN A 180 5.64 -15.44 33.87
C GLN A 180 6.07 -14.78 35.19
N SER A 181 5.06 -14.39 35.99
CA SER A 181 5.10 -14.46 37.46
C SER A 181 3.87 -15.24 37.93
N GLY A 182 4.02 -16.55 38.08
CA GLY A 182 3.04 -17.41 38.72
C GLY A 182 3.47 -17.68 40.15
N ASP A 183 2.86 -16.96 41.10
CA ASP A 183 2.76 -17.36 42.50
C ASP A 183 1.26 -17.40 42.81
N GLU A 184 0.71 -18.60 42.96
CA GLU A 184 -0.45 -18.85 43.83
C GLU A 184 -0.23 -20.20 44.54
N ASP A 185 -0.38 -20.11 45.85
CA ASP A 185 -0.18 -21.12 46.90
C ASP A 185 -1.21 -22.25 46.87
N GLU A 186 -0.88 -23.41 47.47
CA GLU A 186 -1.79 -24.18 48.36
C GLU A 186 -1.06 -25.36 49.05
N ASP A 187 -0.95 -25.24 50.38
CA ASP A 187 -1.12 -26.21 51.49
C ASP A 187 -0.76 -27.71 51.34
N ASP A 188 0.05 -28.25 52.27
CA ASP A 188 -0.43 -29.21 53.31
C ASP A 188 0.69 -29.81 54.21
N ASP A 189 0.30 -30.05 55.47
CA ASP A 189 0.71 -31.11 56.40
C ASP A 189 2.04 -31.10 57.22
N ALA A 190 1.85 -30.79 58.51
CA ALA A 190 2.09 -31.66 59.68
C ALA A 190 3.48 -32.26 60.04
N GLU A 191 3.94 -31.82 61.23
CA GLU A 191 4.46 -32.63 62.35
C GLU A 191 5.97 -32.94 62.50
N SER A 192 6.47 -32.60 63.70
CA SER A 192 7.44 -33.32 64.55
C SER A 192 8.88 -32.80 64.69
N GLY A 193 9.20 -32.37 65.92
CA GLY A 193 10.49 -32.49 66.64
C GLY A 193 11.68 -31.69 66.09
N ASP A 194 12.73 -31.35 66.81
CA ASP A 194 13.17 -31.44 68.20
C ASP A 194 14.54 -30.71 68.20
N ASP A 195 14.92 -30.13 69.35
CA ASP A 195 16.25 -29.72 69.81
C ASP A 195 17.39 -29.37 68.80
N THR A 196 18.04 -28.21 68.99
CA THR A 196 19.25 -28.04 69.84
C THR A 196 20.00 -26.73 69.49
N ALA A 197 20.54 -26.08 70.51
CA ALA A 197 21.45 -24.94 70.45
C ALA A 197 22.92 -25.33 70.18
N GLU A 198 23.70 -24.46 69.52
CA GLU A 198 25.16 -24.24 69.66
C GLU A 198 25.58 -23.12 68.67
N ASP A 199 25.98 -21.93 69.11
CA ASP A 199 27.32 -21.46 69.56
C ASP A 199 28.37 -21.20 68.45
N LYS A 200 29.19 -20.16 68.68
CA LYS A 200 30.31 -19.52 67.91
C LYS A 200 29.90 -18.42 66.93
N LYS A 201 30.13 -17.12 67.17
CA LYS A 201 31.29 -16.33 67.66
C LYS A 201 32.43 -16.17 66.62
N LYS A 202 32.85 -14.90 66.45
CA LYS A 202 34.11 -14.38 65.87
C LYS A 202 34.20 -14.39 64.33
N ASP A 203 34.75 -13.41 63.61
CA ASP A 203 35.54 -12.19 63.85
C ASP A 203 35.23 -11.26 62.63
N GLU A 204 34.92 -9.97 62.79
CA GLU A 204 35.88 -8.85 62.76
C GLU A 204 36.91 -8.94 61.61
N LYS A 205 36.76 -8.11 60.56
CA LYS A 205 37.82 -7.18 60.15
C LYS A 205 37.34 -6.11 59.16
N THR A 206 37.47 -4.86 59.62
CA THR A 206 37.44 -3.60 58.89
C THR A 206 38.85 -3.23 58.40
N ASP A 207 38.88 -2.22 57.53
CA ASP A 207 40.01 -1.37 57.10
C ASP A 207 40.87 -1.99 55.98
N ASP A 208 41.08 -1.33 54.83
CA ASP A 208 41.34 0.10 54.56
C ASP A 208 40.94 0.44 53.11
#